data_AF-A0AAV5L1L7-F1
#
_entry.id   AF-A0AAV5L1L7-F1
#
_cell.length_a   1.000
_cell.length_b   1.000
_cell.length_c   1.000
_cell.angle_alpha   90.00
_cell.angle_beta   90.00
_cell.angle_gamma   90.00
#
_symmetry.space_group_name_H-M   'P 1'
#
loop_
_entity.id
_entity.type
_entity.pdbx_description
1 polymer ?
#
loop_
_entity_poly.entity_id
_entity_poly.type
_entity_poly.pdbx_seq_one_letter_code
_entity_poly.pdbx_strand_id
1 'polypeptide(L)'
;MVRSVEPLVVGQVIGDVLDMFTPATEFTIRCGDKQVTNGCNVKPSAAAEKPHVQVLGLRASSNLYTLVMVDPDAPSPSEPNLREWLHW
;
A
#
# COMPACT_ATOMS: atom_id res chain seq x y z
N MET A 1 8.39 -1.49 -16.41
CA MET A 1 7.66 -2.77 -16.46
C MET A 1 6.38 -2.56 -15.68
N VAL A 2 5.20 -2.73 -16.28
CA VAL A 2 3.92 -2.54 -15.56
C VAL A 2 3.86 -3.60 -14.47
N ARG A 3 3.75 -3.20 -13.19
CA ARG A 3 3.57 -4.17 -12.10
C ARG A 3 2.21 -4.84 -12.28
N SER A 4 2.18 -6.17 -12.20
CA SER A 4 0.93 -6.93 -12.25
C SER A 4 0.03 -6.55 -11.06
N VAL A 5 -1.26 -6.35 -11.32
CA VAL A 5 -2.28 -6.16 -10.27
C VAL A 5 -2.71 -7.50 -9.65
N GLU A 6 -2.31 -8.64 -10.22
CA GLU A 6 -2.69 -9.97 -9.74
C GLU A 6 -2.43 -10.18 -8.25
N PRO A 7 -1.28 -9.77 -7.66
CA PRO A 7 -1.08 -9.92 -6.21
C PRO A 7 -2.10 -9.14 -5.36
N LEU A 8 -2.62 -8.02 -5.88
CA LEU A 8 -3.64 -7.22 -5.20
C LEU A 8 -5.04 -7.85 -5.31
N VAL A 9 -5.30 -8.57 -6.41
CA VAL A 9 -6.53 -9.37 -6.57
C VAL A 9 -6.48 -10.62 -5.68
N VAL A 10 -5.37 -11.35 -5.70
CA VAL A 10 -5.18 -12.56 -4.89
C VAL A 10 -5.24 -12.24 -3.39
N GLY A 11 -4.66 -11.12 -2.98
CA GLY A 11 -4.74 -10.63 -1.60
C GLY A 11 -6.02 -9.89 -1.24
N GLN A 12 -7.03 -9.89 -2.13
CA GLN A 12 -8.34 -9.25 -1.97
C GLN A 12 -8.34 -7.72 -1.75
N VAL A 13 -7.16 -7.07 -1.76
CA VAL A 13 -7.03 -5.61 -1.70
C VAL A 13 -7.88 -4.92 -2.78
N ILE A 14 -7.84 -5.46 -4.01
CA ILE A 14 -8.84 -5.09 -5.02
C ILE A 14 -10.10 -5.89 -4.72
N GLY A 15 -11.21 -5.18 -4.47
CA GLY A 15 -12.46 -5.74 -3.96
C GLY A 15 -12.75 -5.25 -2.56
N ASP A 16 -11.83 -5.46 -1.62
CA ASP A 16 -12.01 -5.05 -0.22
C ASP A 16 -11.72 -3.55 0.01
N VAL A 17 -10.72 -2.99 -0.68
CA VAL A 17 -10.25 -1.62 -0.43
C VAL A 17 -10.33 -0.76 -1.69
N LEU A 18 -9.94 -1.32 -2.85
CA LEU A 18 -9.85 -0.60 -4.11
C LEU A 18 -10.72 -1.24 -5.18
N ASP A 19 -11.28 -0.42 -6.07
CA ASP A 19 -11.82 -0.90 -7.34
C ASP A 19 -10.69 -1.33 -8.29
N MET A 20 -11.02 -2.13 -9.32
CA MET A 20 -10.07 -2.48 -10.38
C MET A 20 -9.52 -1.21 -11.06
N PHE A 21 -8.18 -1.14 -11.16
CA PHE A 21 -7.49 0.02 -11.74
C PHE A 21 -6.31 -0.41 -12.62
N THR A 22 -5.86 0.52 -13.46
CA THR A 22 -4.59 0.36 -14.20
C THR A 22 -3.50 1.18 -13.51
N PRO A 23 -2.39 0.57 -13.04
CA PRO A 23 -1.30 1.30 -12.39
C PRO A 23 -0.73 2.40 -13.28
N ALA A 24 -0.80 3.66 -12.83
CA ALA A 24 -0.35 4.82 -13.60
C ALA A 24 1.06 5.30 -13.25
N THR A 25 1.46 5.13 -11.98
CA THR A 25 2.74 5.60 -11.44
C THR A 25 3.35 4.51 -10.57
N GLU A 26 4.67 4.33 -10.67
CA GLU A 26 5.40 3.46 -9.76
C GLU A 26 5.76 4.22 -8.48
N PHE A 27 5.60 3.56 -7.34
CA PHE A 27 6.15 4.03 -6.08
C PHE A 27 6.79 2.88 -5.31
N THR A 28 7.73 3.23 -4.43
CA THR A 28 8.43 2.29 -3.57
C THR A 28 8.31 2.74 -2.12
N ILE A 29 8.02 1.79 -1.24
CA ILE A 29 7.89 1.98 0.20
C ILE A 29 9.00 1.20 0.89
N ARG A 30 9.65 1.82 1.88
CA ARG A 30 10.61 1.16 2.77
C ARG A 30 10.25 1.42 4.23
N CYS A 31 10.18 0.36 5.02
CA CYS A 31 10.01 0.41 6.48
C CYS A 31 11.33 -0.02 7.12
N GLY A 32 12.07 0.94 7.70
CA GLY A 32 13.47 0.75 8.06
C GLY A 32 14.31 0.32 6.85
N ASP A 33 15.03 -0.79 6.97
CA ASP A 33 15.86 -1.33 5.89
C ASP A 33 15.10 -2.22 4.90
N LYS A 34 13.83 -2.56 5.20
CA LYS A 34 13.03 -3.48 4.41
C LYS A 34 12.20 -2.73 3.36
N GLN A 35 12.42 -3.07 2.09
CA GLN A 35 11.52 -2.67 1.01
C GLN A 35 10.24 -3.51 1.04
N VAL A 36 9.10 -2.83 0.95
CA VAL A 36 7.77 -3.48 0.95
C VAL A 36 7.43 -3.93 -0.47
N THR A 37 6.99 -5.17 -0.58
CA THR A 37 6.37 -5.76 -1.77
C THR A 37 5.01 -6.37 -1.39
N ASN A 38 4.11 -6.50 -2.37
CA ASN A 38 2.77 -7.06 -2.12
C ASN A 38 2.88 -8.44 -1.46
N GLY A 39 2.17 -8.62 -0.34
CA GLY A 39 2.15 -9.88 0.44
C GLY A 39 3.38 -10.15 1.30
N CYS A 40 4.36 -9.24 1.39
CA CYS A 40 5.53 -9.46 2.23
C CYS A 40 5.24 -9.17 3.72
N ASN A 41 5.73 -10.02 4.62
CA ASN A 41 5.58 -9.80 6.06
C ASN A 41 6.52 -8.72 6.57
N VAL A 42 6.00 -7.65 7.15
CA VAL A 42 6.80 -6.61 7.83
C VAL A 42 6.61 -6.75 9.33
N LYS A 43 7.71 -6.78 10.10
CA LYS A 43 7.60 -6.82 11.57
C LYS A 43 7.03 -5.49 12.06
N PRO A 44 6.11 -5.48 13.05
CA PRO A 44 5.60 -4.22 13.61
C PRO A 44 6.70 -3.26 14.08
N SER A 45 7.77 -3.79 14.68
CA SER A 45 8.92 -2.97 15.11
C SER A 45 9.68 -2.30 13.96
N ALA A 46 9.65 -2.88 12.75
CA ALA A 46 10.25 -2.27 11.56
C ALA A 46 9.33 -1.22 10.91
N ALA A 47 8.03 -1.26 11.23
CA ALA A 47 6.99 -0.34 10.73
C ALA A 47 6.53 0.69 11.79
N ALA A 48 7.21 0.76 12.93
CA ALA A 48 6.84 1.68 14.01
C ALA A 48 7.07 3.15 13.63
N GLU A 49 8.09 3.41 12.81
CA GLU A 49 8.39 4.75 12.28
C GLU A 49 7.76 4.93 10.90
N LYS A 50 7.51 6.20 10.52
CA LYS A 50 6.96 6.54 9.20
C LYS A 50 7.83 5.95 8.07
N PRO A 51 7.23 5.37 7.02
CA PRO A 51 7.99 4.77 5.94
C PRO A 51 8.68 5.82 5.07
N HIS A 52 9.77 5.42 4.41
CA HIS A 52 10.36 6.19 3.33
C HIS A 52 9.63 5.87 2.03
N VAL A 53 9.13 6.92 1.36
CA VAL A 53 8.30 6.81 0.16
C VAL A 53 8.98 7.49 -1.01
N GLN A 54 9.12 6.76 -2.11
CA GLN A 54 9.62 7.30 -3.37
C GLN A 54 8.59 7.08 -4.46
N VAL A 55 8.06 8.18 -5.01
CA VAL A 55 7.14 8.15 -6.15
C VAL A 55 7.92 8.50 -7.42
N LEU A 56 7.90 7.63 -8.41
CA LEU A 56 8.56 7.86 -9.69
C LEU A 56 7.66 8.75 -10.56
N GLY A 57 7.91 10.06 -10.51
CA GLY A 57 7.22 11.03 -11.37
C GLY A 57 7.83 11.15 -12.77
N LEU A 58 7.00 11.54 -13.74
CA LEU A 58 7.50 12.04 -15.02
C LEU A 58 8.18 13.40 -14.79
N ARG A 59 9.39 13.58 -15.32
CA ARG A 59 10.23 14.78 -15.07
C ARG A 59 9.57 16.12 -15.42
N ALA A 60 8.47 16.11 -16.17
CA ALA A 60 7.75 17.30 -16.64
C ALA A 60 6.35 17.47 -16.04
N SER A 61 5.90 16.61 -15.11
CA SER A 61 4.55 16.73 -14.52
C SER A 61 4.56 17.54 -13.23
N SER A 62 3.67 18.53 -13.11
CA SER A 62 3.37 19.25 -11.86
C SER A 62 2.37 18.50 -10.96
N ASN A 63 2.31 17.18 -11.08
CA ASN A 63 1.31 16.38 -10.40
C ASN A 63 1.60 16.32 -8.90
N LEU A 64 0.55 16.55 -8.10
CA LEU A 64 0.55 16.28 -6.68
C LEU A 64 -0.06 14.90 -6.45
N TYR A 65 0.48 14.15 -5.50
CA TYR A 65 0.02 12.82 -5.14
C TYR A 65 -0.38 12.78 -3.67
N THR A 66 -1.40 11.99 -3.37
CA THR A 66 -1.79 11.66 -1.99
C THR A 66 -1.42 10.21 -1.73
N LEU A 67 -0.79 9.95 -0.59
CA LEU A 67 -0.52 8.61 -0.08
C LEU A 67 -1.46 8.33 1.08
N VAL A 68 -2.05 7.13 1.10
CA VAL A 68 -2.93 6.67 2.17
C VAL A 68 -2.44 5.32 2.64
N MET A 69 -2.38 5.12 3.96
CA MET A 69 -2.09 3.83 4.58
C MET A 69 -3.24 3.45 5.52
N VAL A 70 -3.93 2.35 5.19
CA VAL A 70 -5.09 1.83 5.93
C VAL A 70 -4.93 0.35 6.26
N ASP A 71 -5.59 -0.08 7.33
CA ASP A 71 -5.77 -1.48 7.71
C ASP A 71 -7.26 -1.86 7.54
N PRO A 72 -7.61 -2.69 6.54
CA PRO A 72 -8.98 -3.14 6.30
C PRO A 72 -9.40 -4.30 7.22
N ASP A 73 -8.50 -4.82 8.03
CA ASP A 73 -8.67 -6.01 8.85
C ASP A 73 -8.80 -5.67 10.34
N ALA A 74 -9.09 -4.42 10.71
CA ALA A 74 -9.18 -4.02 12.11
C ALA A 74 -10.52 -4.45 12.76
N PRO A 75 -10.51 -5.02 13.99
CA PRO A 75 -9.35 -5.46 14.79
C PRO A 75 -8.80 -6.85 14.38
N SER A 76 -9.55 -7.61 13.58
CA SER A 76 -9.08 -8.87 13.01
C SER A 76 -9.68 -9.11 11.61
N PRO A 77 -8.99 -9.85 10.72
CA PRO A 77 -9.49 -10.13 9.37
C PRO A 77 -10.78 -10.97 9.37
N SER A 78 -11.04 -11.76 10.42
CA SER A 78 -12.27 -12.54 10.56
C SER A 78 -13.47 -11.72 11.03
N GLU A 79 -13.23 -10.65 11.79
CA GLU A 79 -14.25 -9.76 12.31
C GLU A 79 -13.82 -8.29 12.14
N PRO A 80 -13.76 -7.78 10.89
CA PRO A 80 -13.16 -6.48 10.61
C PRO A 80 -14.17 -5.35 10.82
N ASN A 81 -14.80 -5.28 12.00
CA ASN A 81 -15.88 -4.34 12.29
C ASN A 81 -15.41 -2.89 12.52
N LEU A 82 -14.10 -2.66 12.61
CA LEU A 82 -13.46 -1.34 12.69
C LEU A 82 -12.76 -0.94 11.38
N ARG A 83 -12.95 -1.71 10.30
CA ARG A 83 -12.39 -1.36 9.00
C ARG A 83 -13.00 -0.05 8.46
N GLU A 84 -12.23 0.83 7.82
CA GLU A 84 -10.77 0.82 7.68
C GLU A 84 -10.10 1.66 8.77
N TRP A 85 -9.03 1.14 9.38
CA TRP A 85 -8.23 1.91 10.33
C TRP A 85 -7.17 2.73 9.59
N LEU A 86 -7.27 4.06 9.67
CA LEU A 86 -6.33 4.99 9.04
C LEU A 86 -5.03 5.10 9.86
N HIS A 87 -3.92 4.66 9.27
CA HIS A 87 -2.58 4.81 9.87
C HIS A 87 -1.90 6.11 9.46
N TRP A 88 -2.02 6.50 8.18
CA TRP A 88 -1.38 7.70 7.64
C TRP A 88 -2.15 8.27 6.45
#